data_AF-H2YWG3-F1
#
_entry.id   AF-H2YWG3-F1
#
_cell.length_a   1.000
_cell.length_b   1.000
_cell.length_c   1.000
_cell.angle_alpha   90.00
_cell.angle_beta   90.00
_cell.angle_gamma   90.00
#
_symmetry.space_group_name_H-M   'P 1'
#
loop_
_entity.id
_entity.type
_entity.pdbx_description
1 polymer ?
#
loop_
_entity_poly.entity_id
_entity_poly.type
_entity_poly.pdbx_seq_one_letter_code
_entity_poly.pdbx_strand_id
1 'polypeptide(L)'
;METLYHQTNRMVHEVQQNMGRLETASDHEVYVVENSIKAQIEQIMGNCERLDILVNKEHPTRRQNARMRVDQVRYDSQHLQAAVRNFEHRRHMKSQQRKERDLLLRTTFKTNDEENTAINIGDAQINHHTSLMNSHKGIDDLISHGSSVIENLRSQRGTLKGVKTRMLNIANTLGLSNTVMRLIEKRTTQDKLVLFGGMLATSLVMFLLWKYFT
;
A
#
# COMPACT_ATOMS: atom_id res chain seq x y z
N MET A 1 -2.54 23.94 -8.28
CA MET A 1 -2.22 22.62 -7.69
C MET A 1 -3.07 22.41 -6.44
N GLU A 2 -3.02 23.31 -5.46
CA GLU A 2 -3.77 23.17 -4.20
C GLU A 2 -5.30 23.12 -4.34
N THR A 3 -5.91 23.93 -5.21
CA THR A 3 -7.37 23.92 -5.43
C THR A 3 -7.88 22.58 -5.95
N LEU A 4 -7.19 22.03 -6.96
CA LEU A 4 -7.50 20.72 -7.53
C LEU A 4 -7.25 19.61 -6.51
N TYR A 5 -6.20 19.71 -5.69
CA TYR A 5 -5.92 18.75 -4.61
C TYR A 5 -7.04 18.72 -3.56
N HIS A 6 -7.52 19.88 -3.09
CA HIS A 6 -8.62 19.93 -2.14
C HIS A 6 -9.93 19.41 -2.72
N GLN A 7 -10.21 19.70 -3.99
CA GLN A 7 -11.37 19.16 -4.69
C GLN A 7 -11.30 17.63 -4.78
N THR A 8 -10.15 17.08 -5.18
CA THR A 8 -9.95 15.63 -5.27
C THR A 8 -10.09 14.95 -3.90
N ASN A 9 -9.52 15.53 -2.83
CA ASN A 9 -9.68 14.99 -1.47
C ASN A 9 -11.13 15.01 -1.00
N ARG A 10 -11.89 16.05 -1.32
CA ARG A 10 -13.32 16.09 -1.03
C ARG A 10 -14.07 14.97 -1.75
N MET A 11 -13.77 14.73 -3.03
CA MET A 11 -14.37 13.63 -3.80
C MET A 11 -14.02 12.26 -3.20
N VAL A 12 -12.79 12.06 -2.71
CA VAL A 12 -12.39 10.82 -2.02
C VAL A 12 -13.24 10.59 -0.76
N HIS A 13 -13.48 11.62 0.05
CA HIS A 13 -14.33 11.50 1.23
C HIS A 13 -15.80 11.23 0.87
N GLU A 14 -16.32 11.86 -0.18
CA GLU A 14 -17.67 11.58 -0.67
C GLU A 14 -17.80 10.11 -1.14
N VAL A 15 -16.79 9.57 -1.83
CA VAL A 15 -16.75 8.15 -2.21
C VAL A 15 -16.71 7.25 -0.98
N GLN A 16 -15.91 7.57 0.04
CA GLN A 16 -15.86 6.80 1.29
C GLN A 16 -17.23 6.78 2.01
N GLN A 17 -17.91 7.92 2.06
CA GLN A 17 -19.24 8.01 2.66
C GLN A 17 -20.28 7.20 1.86
N ASN A 18 -20.24 7.30 0.52
CA ASN A 18 -21.11 6.53 -0.35
C ASN A 18 -20.83 5.02 -0.24
N MET A 19 -19.58 4.62 -0.03
CA MET A 19 -19.20 3.22 0.22
C MET A 19 -19.79 2.69 1.53
N GLY A 20 -19.79 3.49 2.61
CA GLY A 20 -20.47 3.12 3.86
C GLY A 20 -21.99 2.97 3.69
N ARG A 21 -22.61 3.76 2.81
CA ARG A 21 -24.02 3.61 2.44
C ARG A 21 -24.27 2.39 1.56
N LEU A 22 -23.29 1.99 0.72
CA LEU A 22 -23.38 0.82 -0.15
C LEU A 22 -23.57 -0.47 0.67
N GLU A 23 -22.98 -0.56 1.86
CA GLU A 23 -23.12 -1.74 2.74
C GLU A 23 -24.52 -1.87 3.36
N THR A 24 -25.29 -0.77 3.44
CA THR A 24 -26.62 -0.72 4.09
C THR A 24 -27.77 -0.58 3.09
N ALA A 25 -27.48 -0.29 1.82
CA ALA A 25 -28.48 -0.05 0.79
C ALA A 25 -29.15 -1.34 0.28
N SER A 26 -30.37 -1.19 -0.24
CA SER A 26 -31.14 -2.28 -0.84
C SER A 26 -30.55 -2.76 -2.18
N ASP A 27 -30.80 -4.02 -2.57
CA ASP A 27 -30.20 -4.64 -3.78
C ASP A 27 -30.39 -3.81 -5.07
N HIS A 28 -31.48 -3.03 -5.18
CA HIS A 28 -31.72 -2.18 -6.35
C HIS A 28 -30.95 -0.85 -6.30
N GLU A 29 -30.90 -0.21 -5.14
CA GLU A 29 -30.19 1.06 -4.93
C GLU A 29 -28.66 0.87 -4.96
N VAL A 30 -28.19 -0.30 -4.54
CA VAL A 30 -26.76 -0.68 -4.55
C VAL A 30 -26.16 -0.52 -5.95
N TYR A 31 -26.86 -0.93 -7.01
CA TYR A 31 -26.31 -0.84 -8.38
C TYR A 31 -26.11 0.61 -8.85
N VAL A 32 -27.05 1.50 -8.52
CA VAL A 32 -26.97 2.91 -8.89
C VAL A 32 -25.84 3.61 -8.14
N VAL A 33 -25.75 3.37 -6.83
CA VAL A 33 -24.71 3.94 -5.98
C VAL A 33 -23.32 3.42 -6.38
N GLU A 34 -23.21 2.13 -6.71
CA GLU A 34 -21.98 1.51 -7.17
C GLU A 34 -21.46 2.11 -8.48
N ASN A 35 -22.32 2.26 -9.49
CA ASN A 35 -21.92 2.88 -10.76
C ASN A 35 -21.52 4.35 -10.55
N SER A 36 -22.22 5.07 -9.67
CA SER A 36 -21.84 6.43 -9.28
C SER A 36 -20.46 6.46 -8.60
N ILE A 37 -20.19 5.55 -7.67
CA ILE A 37 -18.89 5.44 -6.98
C ILE A 37 -17.77 5.17 -7.99
N LYS A 38 -17.97 4.24 -8.93
CA LYS A 38 -16.98 3.92 -9.96
C LYS A 38 -16.66 5.14 -10.84
N ALA A 39 -17.69 5.86 -11.28
CA ALA A 39 -17.51 7.07 -12.07
C ALA A 39 -16.76 8.16 -11.29
N GLN A 40 -17.06 8.33 -10.00
CA GLN A 40 -16.34 9.27 -9.13
C GLN A 40 -14.88 8.87 -8.93
N ILE A 41 -14.57 7.58 -8.74
CA ILE A 41 -13.20 7.07 -8.65
C ILE A 41 -12.42 7.35 -9.95
N GLU A 42 -13.04 7.13 -11.11
CA GLU A 42 -12.41 7.41 -12.40
C GLU A 42 -12.11 8.91 -12.58
N GLN A 43 -13.03 9.79 -12.17
CA GLN A 43 -12.79 11.24 -12.14
C GLN A 43 -11.65 11.61 -11.18
N ILE A 44 -11.56 10.99 -10.00
CA ILE A 44 -10.46 11.19 -9.04
C ILE A 44 -9.13 10.77 -9.67
N MET A 45 -9.06 9.61 -10.33
CA MET A 45 -7.83 9.16 -11.01
C MET A 45 -7.40 10.13 -12.11
N GLY A 46 -8.34 10.61 -12.94
CA GLY A 46 -8.05 11.62 -13.97
C GLY A 46 -7.57 12.95 -13.37
N ASN A 47 -8.10 13.35 -12.20
CA ASN A 47 -7.61 14.51 -11.47
C ASN A 47 -6.19 14.28 -10.89
N CYS A 48 -5.89 13.07 -10.41
CA CYS A 48 -4.54 12.70 -9.95
C CYS A 48 -3.51 12.75 -11.10
N GLU A 49 -3.85 12.31 -12.30
CA GLU A 49 -2.98 12.44 -13.49
C GLU A 49 -2.72 13.90 -13.84
N ARG A 50 -3.74 14.76 -13.77
CA ARG A 50 -3.56 16.22 -13.94
C ARG A 50 -2.70 16.83 -12.84
N LEU A 51 -2.87 16.38 -11.59
CA LEU A 51 -2.05 16.82 -10.46
C LEU A 51 -0.58 16.42 -10.66
N ASP A 52 -0.28 15.23 -11.17
CA ASP A 52 1.09 14.81 -11.48
C ASP A 52 1.78 15.73 -12.49
N ILE A 53 1.06 16.17 -13.53
CA ILE A 53 1.57 17.14 -14.50
C ILE A 53 1.88 18.47 -13.82
N LEU A 54 1.02 18.92 -12.89
CA LEU A 54 1.22 20.17 -12.14
C LEU A 54 2.36 20.07 -11.13
N VAL A 55 2.53 18.92 -10.47
CA VAL A 55 3.65 18.65 -9.54
C VAL A 55 4.98 18.74 -10.27
N ASN A 56 5.07 18.24 -11.51
CA ASN A 56 6.28 18.34 -12.31
C ASN A 56 6.64 19.78 -12.70
N LYS A 57 5.67 20.71 -12.68
CA LYS A 57 5.85 22.14 -12.96
C LYS A 57 6.20 22.98 -11.71
N GLU A 58 6.20 22.39 -10.52
CA GLU A 58 6.49 23.10 -9.27
C GLU A 58 7.99 23.19 -8.94
N HIS A 59 8.33 24.17 -8.10
CA HIS A 59 9.70 24.43 -7.64
C HIS A 59 10.31 23.18 -6.97
N PRO A 60 11.60 22.85 -7.21
CA PRO A 60 12.25 21.62 -6.74
C PRO A 60 12.08 21.33 -5.24
N THR A 61 12.08 22.36 -4.40
CA THR A 61 11.93 22.25 -2.93
C THR A 61 10.54 21.81 -2.49
N ARG A 62 9.48 22.15 -3.24
CA ARG A 62 8.08 21.80 -2.91
C ARG A 62 7.60 20.55 -3.65
N ARG A 63 8.23 20.25 -4.79
CA ARG A 63 7.91 19.11 -5.66
C ARG A 63 7.87 17.76 -4.94
N GLN A 64 8.80 17.50 -4.02
CA GLN A 64 8.82 16.23 -3.29
C GLN A 64 7.60 16.06 -2.37
N ASN A 65 7.22 17.11 -1.64
CA ASN A 65 6.04 17.09 -0.77
C ASN A 65 4.74 17.01 -1.57
N ALA A 66 4.65 17.76 -2.66
CA ALA A 66 3.49 17.73 -3.54
C ALA A 66 3.30 16.36 -4.19
N ARG A 67 4.41 15.71 -4.61
CA ARG A 67 4.38 14.36 -5.17
C ARG A 67 3.90 13.33 -4.14
N MET A 68 4.42 13.37 -2.92
CA MET A 68 3.97 12.47 -1.85
C MET A 68 2.47 12.61 -1.58
N ARG A 69 1.92 13.82 -1.60
CA ARG A 69 0.48 14.05 -1.41
C ARG A 69 -0.36 13.47 -2.55
N VAL A 70 0.07 13.62 -3.81
CA VAL A 70 -0.61 13.03 -4.96
C VAL A 70 -0.53 11.51 -4.94
N ASP A 71 0.63 10.96 -4.58
CA ASP A 71 0.82 9.51 -4.43
C ASP A 71 -0.09 8.93 -3.33
N GLN A 72 -0.28 9.65 -2.21
CA GLN A 72 -1.23 9.25 -1.16
C GLN A 72 -2.67 9.17 -1.69
N VAL A 73 -3.14 10.20 -2.39
CA VAL A 73 -4.50 10.23 -2.95
C VAL A 73 -4.69 9.14 -3.99
N ARG A 74 -3.66 8.87 -4.81
CA ARG A 74 -3.65 7.76 -5.77
C ARG A 74 -3.78 6.42 -5.07
N TYR A 75 -3.02 6.20 -3.99
CA TYR A 75 -3.10 4.98 -3.18
C TYR A 75 -4.50 4.79 -2.61
N ASP A 76 -5.08 5.83 -2.00
CA ASP A 76 -6.42 5.79 -1.41
C ASP A 76 -7.49 5.47 -2.48
N SER A 77 -7.33 6.02 -3.68
CA SER A 77 -8.23 5.77 -4.82
C SER A 77 -8.15 4.31 -5.31
N GLN A 78 -6.95 3.74 -5.39
CA GLN A 78 -6.75 2.33 -5.73
C GLN A 78 -7.33 1.40 -4.67
N HIS A 79 -7.17 1.75 -3.39
CA HIS A 79 -7.76 1.00 -2.28
C HIS A 79 -9.29 1.00 -2.35
N LEU A 80 -9.91 2.16 -2.61
CA LEU A 80 -11.36 2.27 -2.80
C LEU A 80 -11.84 1.46 -4.00
N GLN A 81 -11.11 1.48 -5.12
CA GLN A 81 -11.45 0.68 -6.28
C GLN A 81 -11.41 -0.83 -5.98
N ALA A 82 -10.40 -1.30 -5.24
CA ALA A 82 -10.31 -2.68 -4.80
C ALA A 82 -11.47 -3.06 -3.86
N ALA A 83 -11.85 -2.15 -2.95
CA ALA A 83 -12.97 -2.35 -2.04
C ALA A 83 -14.31 -2.54 -2.79
N VAL A 84 -14.56 -1.72 -3.83
CA VAL A 84 -15.75 -1.86 -4.70
C VAL A 84 -15.76 -3.21 -5.40
N ARG A 85 -14.65 -3.61 -6.05
CA ARG A 85 -14.56 -4.93 -6.71
C ARG A 85 -14.79 -6.09 -5.76
N ASN A 86 -14.28 -6.01 -4.54
CA ASN A 86 -14.51 -7.04 -3.52
C ASN A 86 -15.97 -7.09 -3.07
N PHE A 87 -16.66 -5.95 -3.03
CA PHE A 87 -18.09 -5.90 -2.75
C PHE A 87 -18.90 -6.57 -3.87
N GLU A 88 -18.60 -6.26 -5.14
CA GLU A 88 -19.20 -6.91 -6.31
C GLU A 88 -19.03 -8.43 -6.27
N HIS A 89 -17.79 -8.87 -6.05
CA HIS A 89 -17.47 -10.29 -6.04
C HIS A 89 -18.25 -11.01 -4.93
N ARG A 90 -18.27 -10.46 -3.71
CA ARG A 90 -19.04 -11.02 -2.59
C ARG A 90 -20.53 -11.08 -2.89
N ARG A 91 -21.09 -10.06 -3.54
CA ARG A 91 -22.51 -10.02 -3.94
C ARG A 91 -22.81 -11.05 -5.02
N HIS A 92 -21.99 -11.14 -6.06
CA HIS A 92 -22.13 -12.12 -7.13
C HIS A 92 -22.06 -13.55 -6.59
N MET A 93 -21.09 -13.82 -5.70
CA MET A 93 -20.97 -15.12 -5.04
C MET A 93 -22.20 -15.47 -4.21
N LYS A 94 -22.72 -14.55 -3.39
CA LYS A 94 -23.97 -14.75 -2.65
C LYS A 94 -25.17 -14.98 -3.57
N SER A 95 -25.25 -14.27 -4.70
CA SER A 95 -26.31 -14.46 -5.68
C SER A 95 -26.23 -15.83 -6.35
N GLN A 96 -25.03 -16.28 -6.72
CA GLN A 96 -24.81 -17.62 -7.28
C GLN A 96 -25.15 -18.71 -6.28
N GLN A 97 -24.69 -18.61 -5.03
CA GLN A 97 -25.03 -19.54 -3.96
C GLN A 97 -26.54 -19.63 -3.72
N ARG A 98 -27.25 -18.50 -3.75
CA ARG A 98 -28.72 -18.48 -3.65
C ARG A 98 -29.38 -19.19 -4.83
N LYS A 99 -28.92 -18.93 -6.05
CA LYS A 99 -29.43 -19.62 -7.26
C LYS A 99 -29.17 -21.11 -7.21
N GLU A 100 -27.96 -21.53 -6.85
CA GLU A 100 -27.61 -22.94 -6.66
C GLU A 100 -28.48 -23.60 -5.59
N ARG A 101 -28.62 -22.96 -4.43
CA ARG A 101 -29.52 -23.42 -3.37
C ARG A 101 -30.95 -23.55 -3.87
N ASP A 102 -31.47 -22.54 -4.58
CA ASP A 102 -32.83 -22.56 -5.07
C ASP A 102 -33.02 -23.65 -6.15
N LEU A 103 -32.00 -23.95 -6.96
CA LEU A 103 -32.01 -25.09 -7.90
C LEU A 103 -32.04 -26.43 -7.16
N LEU A 104 -31.27 -26.58 -6.08
CA LEU A 104 -31.29 -27.76 -5.22
C LEU A 104 -32.63 -27.91 -4.49
N LEU A 105 -33.26 -26.81 -4.07
CA LEU A 105 -34.59 -26.82 -3.47
C LEU A 105 -35.70 -27.05 -4.50
N ARG A 106 -35.44 -26.77 -5.79
CA ARG A 106 -36.37 -27.03 -6.90
C ARG A 106 -36.39 -28.49 -7.33
N THR A 107 -35.41 -29.30 -6.92
CA THR A 107 -35.54 -30.76 -7.07
C THR A 107 -36.57 -31.23 -6.04
N THR A 108 -37.85 -31.19 -6.41
CA THR A 108 -38.90 -31.85 -5.64
C THR A 108 -38.47 -33.29 -5.43
N PHE A 109 -38.42 -33.71 -4.17
CA PHE A 109 -38.24 -35.11 -3.79
C PHE A 109 -39.20 -35.94 -4.64
N LYS A 110 -38.67 -36.69 -5.62
CA LYS A 110 -39.41 -37.82 -6.18
C LYS A 110 -39.46 -38.83 -5.05
N THR A 111 -40.64 -38.96 -4.43
CA THR A 111 -40.98 -40.16 -3.66
C THR A 111 -40.74 -41.36 -4.57
N ASN A 112 -40.09 -42.41 -4.07
CA ASN A 112 -39.83 -43.65 -4.79
C ASN A 112 -41.05 -44.05 -5.66
N ASP A 113 -40.98 -43.82 -6.97
CA ASP A 113 -41.82 -44.57 -7.90
C ASP A 113 -41.25 -46.00 -7.87
N GLU A 114 -42.08 -46.93 -7.40
CA GLU A 114 -41.74 -48.29 -6.96
C GLU A 114 -41.09 -49.20 -8.04
N GLU A 115 -40.91 -48.71 -9.27
CA GLU A 115 -40.39 -49.50 -10.38
C GLU A 115 -38.90 -49.26 -10.70
N ASN A 116 -38.23 -48.32 -10.02
CA ASN A 116 -36.82 -48.03 -10.32
C ASN A 116 -35.91 -47.99 -9.08
N THR A 117 -36.12 -48.96 -8.18
CA THR A 117 -35.20 -49.27 -7.06
C THR A 117 -33.97 -50.06 -7.51
N ALA A 118 -33.56 -49.91 -8.77
CA ALA A 118 -32.18 -50.19 -9.13
C ALA A 118 -31.40 -48.93 -8.75
N ILE A 119 -30.66 -49.01 -7.65
CA ILE A 119 -29.65 -48.02 -7.27
C ILE A 119 -28.97 -47.57 -8.57
N ASN A 120 -29.15 -46.31 -8.94
CA ASN A 120 -28.59 -45.74 -10.15
C ASN A 120 -27.08 -45.63 -9.92
N ILE A 121 -26.37 -46.77 -10.00
CA ILE A 121 -24.94 -46.94 -9.78
C ILE A 121 -24.17 -45.97 -10.69
N GLY A 122 -24.73 -45.65 -11.86
CA GLY A 122 -24.23 -44.60 -12.75
C GLY A 122 -24.22 -43.21 -12.11
N ASP A 123 -25.32 -42.76 -11.51
CA ASP A 123 -25.40 -41.41 -10.91
C ASP A 123 -24.54 -41.30 -9.64
N ALA A 124 -24.51 -42.34 -8.80
CA ALA A 124 -23.62 -42.37 -7.64
C ALA A 124 -22.13 -42.34 -8.04
N GLN A 125 -21.76 -43.09 -9.09
CA GLN A 125 -20.40 -43.07 -9.63
C GLN A 125 -20.04 -41.76 -10.32
N ILE A 126 -20.96 -41.15 -11.08
CA ILE A 126 -20.75 -39.85 -11.73
C ILE A 126 -20.62 -38.73 -10.68
N ASN A 127 -21.45 -38.75 -9.63
CA ASN A 127 -21.35 -37.81 -8.53
C ASN A 127 -20.04 -37.99 -7.74
N HIS A 128 -19.63 -39.24 -7.49
CA HIS A 128 -18.35 -39.53 -6.85
C HIS A 128 -17.15 -39.11 -7.72
N HIS A 129 -17.20 -39.35 -9.02
CA HIS A 129 -16.19 -38.92 -9.98
C HIS A 129 -16.10 -37.39 -10.06
N THR A 130 -17.25 -36.70 -10.09
CA THR A 130 -17.32 -35.24 -10.06
C THR A 130 -16.76 -34.68 -8.75
N SER A 131 -17.12 -35.29 -7.61
CA SER A 131 -16.55 -34.92 -6.32
C SER A 131 -15.05 -35.16 -6.26
N LEU A 132 -14.54 -36.26 -6.79
CA LEU A 132 -13.10 -36.54 -6.88
C LEU A 132 -12.39 -35.52 -7.78
N MET A 133 -12.99 -35.17 -8.92
CA MET A 133 -12.42 -34.18 -9.83
C MET A 133 -12.42 -32.77 -9.22
N ASN A 134 -13.47 -32.41 -8.47
CA ASN A 134 -13.52 -31.15 -7.72
C ASN A 134 -12.48 -31.14 -6.58
N SER A 135 -12.33 -32.25 -5.86
CA SER A 135 -11.28 -32.40 -4.84
C SER A 135 -9.88 -32.33 -5.45
N HIS A 136 -9.67 -32.93 -6.63
CA HIS A 136 -8.39 -32.86 -7.35
C HIS A 136 -8.06 -31.42 -7.75
N LYS A 137 -9.02 -30.68 -8.31
CA LYS A 137 -8.86 -29.26 -8.61
C LYS A 137 -8.55 -28.44 -7.36
N GLY A 138 -9.25 -28.70 -6.25
CA GLY A 138 -8.97 -28.04 -4.97
C GLY A 138 -7.58 -28.34 -4.42
N ILE A 139 -7.10 -29.58 -4.59
CA ILE A 139 -5.72 -29.98 -4.24
C ILE A 139 -4.71 -29.29 -5.16
N ASP A 140 -4.95 -29.21 -6.47
CA ASP A 140 -4.06 -28.52 -7.42
C ASP A 140 -3.96 -27.03 -7.09
N ASP A 141 -5.08 -26.39 -6.74
CA ASP A 141 -5.09 -24.99 -6.30
C ASP A 141 -4.31 -24.81 -4.99
N LEU A 142 -4.42 -25.74 -4.04
CA LEU A 142 -3.64 -25.74 -2.79
C LEU A 142 -2.14 -25.95 -3.04
N ILE A 143 -1.77 -26.84 -3.97
CA ILE A 143 -0.37 -27.07 -4.35
C ILE A 143 0.20 -25.83 -5.03
N SER A 144 -0.55 -25.21 -5.93
CA SER A 144 -0.20 -23.95 -6.58
C SER A 144 0.00 -22.82 -5.56
N HIS A 145 -0.94 -22.67 -4.62
CA HIS A 145 -0.80 -21.74 -3.50
C HIS A 145 0.42 -22.06 -2.63
N GLY A 146 0.65 -23.32 -2.27
CA GLY A 146 1.81 -23.75 -1.50
C GLY A 146 3.14 -23.40 -2.17
N SER A 147 3.24 -23.65 -3.48
CA SER A 147 4.40 -23.27 -4.30
C SER A 147 4.65 -21.76 -4.27
N SER A 148 3.60 -20.95 -4.44
CA SER A 148 3.70 -19.50 -4.39
C SER A 148 4.13 -18.97 -3.01
N VAL A 149 3.68 -19.61 -1.93
CA VAL A 149 4.08 -19.26 -0.56
C VAL A 149 5.57 -19.56 -0.35
N ILE A 150 6.05 -20.72 -0.80
CA ILE A 150 7.46 -21.09 -0.69
C ILE A 150 8.35 -20.12 -1.49
N GLU A 151 7.95 -19.74 -2.70
CA GLU A 151 8.70 -18.77 -3.50
C GLU A 151 8.73 -17.37 -2.84
N ASN A 152 7.61 -16.95 -2.25
CA ASN A 152 7.56 -15.71 -1.46
C ASN A 152 8.48 -15.77 -0.22
N LEU A 153 8.50 -16.88 0.51
CA LEU A 153 9.41 -17.07 1.65
C LEU A 153 10.88 -17.04 1.20
N ARG A 154 11.19 -17.63 0.04
CA ARG A 154 12.52 -17.59 -0.57
C ARG A 154 12.93 -16.17 -0.95
N SER A 155 12.02 -15.41 -1.57
CA SER A 155 12.22 -14.00 -1.91
C SER A 155 12.43 -13.13 -0.67
N GLN A 156 11.61 -13.31 0.37
CA GLN A 156 11.75 -12.61 1.65
C GLN A 156 13.11 -12.85 2.32
N ARG A 157 13.65 -14.08 2.23
CA ARG A 157 15.01 -14.37 2.71
C ARG A 157 16.06 -13.54 1.98
N GLY A 158 15.90 -13.31 0.68
CA GLY A 158 16.75 -12.42 -0.11
C GLY A 158 16.67 -10.97 0.37
N THR A 159 15.46 -10.46 0.60
CA THR A 159 15.22 -9.11 1.11
C THR A 159 15.80 -8.90 2.51
N LEU A 160 15.59 -9.85 3.43
CA LEU A 160 16.15 -9.80 4.78
C LEU A 160 17.68 -9.79 4.77
N LYS A 161 18.30 -10.56 3.86
CA LYS A 161 19.76 -10.51 3.66
C LYS A 161 20.20 -9.13 3.19
N GLY A 162 19.46 -8.50 2.27
CA GLY A 162 19.70 -7.13 1.82
C GLY A 162 19.58 -6.09 2.94
N VAL A 163 18.55 -6.20 3.78
CA VAL A 163 18.35 -5.33 4.96
C VAL A 163 19.50 -5.49 5.94
N LYS A 164 19.92 -6.73 6.25
CA LYS A 164 21.09 -7.00 7.12
C LYS A 164 22.35 -6.33 6.60
N THR A 165 22.63 -6.46 5.30
CA THR A 165 23.80 -5.81 4.67
C THR A 165 23.71 -4.30 4.75
N ARG A 166 22.54 -3.71 4.50
CA ARG A 166 22.33 -2.26 4.66
C ARG A 166 22.52 -1.80 6.10
N MET A 167 22.00 -2.54 7.07
CA MET A 167 22.18 -2.24 8.49
C MET A 167 23.65 -2.31 8.92
N LEU A 168 24.40 -3.32 8.45
CA LEU A 168 25.85 -3.41 8.67
C LEU A 168 26.61 -2.22 8.07
N ASN A 169 26.23 -1.79 6.86
CA ASN A 169 26.81 -0.61 6.23
C ASN A 169 26.46 0.67 7.00
N ILE A 170 25.23 0.80 7.50
CA ILE A 170 24.80 1.91 8.36
C ILE A 170 25.58 1.90 9.69
N ALA A 171 25.74 0.74 10.32
CA ALA A 171 26.54 0.62 11.54
C ALA A 171 28.01 1.00 11.31
N ASN A 172 28.61 0.57 10.19
CA ASN A 172 29.98 0.97 9.81
C ASN A 172 30.09 2.48 9.53
N THR A 173 29.10 3.09 8.87
CA THR A 173 29.09 4.54 8.58
C THR A 173 28.80 5.38 9.82
N LEU A 174 27.94 4.93 10.74
CA LEU A 174 27.72 5.57 12.04
C LEU A 174 28.94 5.43 12.95
N GLY A 175 29.67 4.31 12.88
CA GLY A 175 30.96 4.14 13.55
C GLY A 175 32.00 5.17 13.09
N LEU A 176 32.03 5.50 11.80
CA LEU A 176 32.84 6.60 11.25
C LEU A 176 32.28 7.99 11.60
N SER A 177 30.97 8.13 11.80
CA SER A 177 30.36 9.41 12.19
C SER A 177 30.85 9.88 13.56
N ASN A 178 31.08 8.99 14.53
CA ASN A 178 31.63 9.37 15.83
C ASN A 178 33.08 9.87 15.74
N THR A 179 33.91 9.28 14.88
CA THR A 179 35.27 9.77 14.63
C THR A 179 35.28 11.09 13.86
N VAL A 180 34.41 11.25 12.86
CA VAL A 180 34.22 12.53 12.15
C VAL A 180 33.69 13.62 13.09
N MET A 181 32.74 13.31 13.96
CA MET A 181 32.20 14.25 14.95
C MET A 181 33.27 14.71 15.94
N ARG A 182 34.09 13.79 16.46
CA ARG A 182 35.26 14.15 17.31
C ARG A 182 36.30 14.99 16.58
N LEU A 183 36.55 14.72 15.29
CA LEU A 183 37.47 15.53 14.48
C LEU A 183 36.97 16.96 14.25
N ILE A 184 35.65 17.16 14.16
CA ILE A 184 35.03 18.49 14.02
C ILE A 184 35.10 19.27 15.34
N GLU A 185 34.82 18.63 16.47
CA GLU A 185 34.94 19.25 17.80
C GLU A 185 36.38 19.67 18.11
N LYS A 186 37.37 18.88 17.69
CA LYS A 186 38.80 19.22 17.84
C LYS A 186 39.20 20.45 16.99
N ARG A 187 38.68 20.56 15.76
CA ARG A 187 38.96 21.72 14.90
C ARG A 187 38.36 23.01 15.45
N THR A 188 37.14 22.96 15.99
CA THR A 188 36.49 24.15 16.57
C THR A 188 37.13 24.60 17.88
N THR A 189 37.66 23.69 18.70
CA THR A 189 38.44 24.04 19.89
C THR A 189 39.80 24.62 19.54
N GLN A 190 40.49 24.05 18.54
CA GLN A 190 41.76 24.58 18.07
C GLN A 190 41.61 25.97 17.43
N ASP A 191 40.56 26.20 16.65
CA ASP A 191 40.26 27.49 16.03
C ASP A 191 40.02 28.60 17.08
N LYS A 192 39.25 28.29 18.14
CA LYS A 192 39.05 29.20 19.28
C LYS A 192 40.36 29.57 19.96
N LEU A 193 41.28 28.61 20.11
CA LEU A 193 42.57 28.84 20.76
C LEU A 193 43.48 29.72 19.89
N VAL A 194 43.52 29.48 18.57
CA VAL A 194 44.27 30.32 17.63
C VAL A 194 43.73 31.76 17.63
N LEU A 195 42.41 31.93 17.66
CA LEU A 195 41.76 33.24 17.69
C LEU A 195 42.11 34.02 18.97
N PHE A 196 42.02 33.38 20.15
CA PHE A 196 42.37 34.02 21.41
C PHE A 196 43.87 34.35 21.52
N GLY A 197 44.73 33.47 20.98
CA GLY A 197 46.16 33.71 20.89
C GLY A 197 46.50 34.92 20.02
N GLY A 198 45.85 35.07 18.86
CA GLY A 198 46.03 36.23 17.98
C GLY A 198 45.59 37.55 18.61
N MET A 199 44.48 37.56 19.35
CA MET A 199 44.02 38.73 20.10
C MET A 199 45.01 39.15 21.20
N LEU A 200 45.56 38.20 21.95
CA LEU A 200 46.56 38.49 22.98
C LEU A 200 47.87 39.00 22.39
N ALA A 201 48.37 38.38 21.32
CA ALA A 201 49.60 38.78 20.66
C ALA A 201 49.51 40.21 20.11
N THR A 202 48.41 40.55 19.43
CA THR A 202 48.19 41.90 18.89
C THR A 202 48.06 42.95 20.00
N SER A 203 47.39 42.61 21.10
CA SER A 203 47.29 43.48 22.29
C SER A 203 48.66 43.72 22.95
N LEU A 204 49.49 42.68 23.09
CA LEU A 204 50.86 42.79 23.64
C LEU A 204 51.75 43.68 22.77
N VAL A 205 51.66 43.55 21.44
CA VAL A 205 52.43 44.40 20.52
C VAL A 205 52.02 45.87 20.65
N MET A 206 50.71 46.15 20.69
CA MET A 206 50.20 47.50 20.94
C MET A 206 50.71 48.08 22.28
N PHE A 207 50.69 47.28 23.35
CA PHE A 207 51.16 47.70 24.67
C PHE A 207 52.67 48.00 24.69
N LEU A 208 53.48 47.15 24.08
CA LEU A 208 54.94 47.35 24.00
C LEU A 208 55.28 48.61 23.20
N LEU A 209 54.57 48.87 22.10
CA LEU A 209 54.73 50.11 21.32
C LEU A 209 54.37 51.33 22.14
N TRP A 210 53.25 51.30 22.89
CA TRP A 210 52.86 52.41 23.76
C TRP A 210 53.91 52.71 24.84
N LYS A 211 54.45 51.68 25.50
CA LYS A 211 55.52 51.82 26.50
C LYS A 211 56.83 52.33 25.90
N TYR A 212 57.16 51.94 24.68
CA TYR A 212 58.41 52.38 24.05
C TYR A 212 58.35 53.85 23.60
N PHE A 213 57.15 54.33 23.23
CA PHE A 213 56.94 55.69 22.74
C PHE A 213 56.56 56.71 23.84
N THR A 214 56.32 56.26 25.07
CA THR A 214 56.03 57.09 26.26
C THR A 214 57.20 57.02 27.23
#